data_AF-A0A3D5D415-F1
#
_entry.id   AF-A0A3D5D415-F1
#
_cell.length_a   1.000
_cell.length_b   1.000
_cell.length_c   1.000
_cell.angle_alpha   90.00
_cell.angle_beta   90.00
_cell.angle_gamma   90.00
#
_symmetry.space_group_name_H-M   'P 1'
#
loop_
_entity.id
_entity.type
_entity.pdbx_description
1 polymer ?
#
loop_
_entity_poly.entity_id
_entity_poly.type
_entity_poly.pdbx_seq_one_letter_code
_entity_poly.pdbx_strand_id
1 'polypeptide(L)'
;MRVKLADKLRVSRISDLGLAPGRVLAAGQSNDAFRSKIFSIPTPIEHDSTAQIYSTDTYHVAHGRWETRAPIQSFIMTEQAGKPYMVGSFACTPIAKFPLGNLDNGAKVKGTSVLELGSGNRPLDMFTYSSGGKQWLVTHTMRFHKPFEYTPSKYWAARIDMKHIAASGEDNTNKQAYRRNKTVAKDPKGIEVVEALHGAVQVDGYGKQQAVVLREAKGALHLEVVKLP
;
A
#
# COMPACT_ATOMS: atom_id res chain seq x y z
N MET A 1 -6.60 21.04 18.78
CA MET A 1 -7.09 19.66 18.75
C MET A 1 -5.89 18.71 18.64
N ARG A 2 -5.76 17.75 19.54
CA ARG A 2 -4.63 16.81 19.62
C ARG A 2 -5.16 15.44 20.06
N VAL A 3 -4.70 14.37 19.42
CA VAL A 3 -5.05 12.97 19.71
C VAL A 3 -3.80 12.22 20.11
N LYS A 4 -3.90 11.31 21.07
CA LYS A 4 -2.83 10.38 21.40
C LYS A 4 -2.97 9.09 20.59
N LEU A 5 -1.92 8.68 19.87
CA LEU A 5 -1.99 7.43 19.09
C LEU A 5 -1.95 6.16 19.97
N ALA A 6 -1.29 6.22 21.12
CA ALA A 6 -1.25 5.12 22.07
C ALA A 6 -0.88 5.60 23.48
N ASP A 7 -1.50 5.02 24.52
CA ASP A 7 -1.16 5.33 25.91
C ASP A 7 0.06 4.57 26.42
N LYS A 8 0.15 3.27 26.11
CA LYS A 8 1.16 2.36 26.66
C LYS A 8 2.23 1.93 25.66
N LEU A 9 1.94 2.04 24.36
CA LEU A 9 2.85 1.59 23.30
C LEU A 9 3.77 2.73 22.88
N ARG A 10 5.06 2.43 22.73
CA ARG A 10 5.99 3.35 22.10
C ARG A 10 5.85 3.23 20.58
N VAL A 11 5.26 4.24 19.97
CA VAL A 11 5.23 4.38 18.50
C VAL A 11 6.63 4.77 18.02
N SER A 12 7.24 3.90 17.23
CA SER A 12 8.61 4.07 16.73
C SER A 12 8.69 4.77 15.39
N ARG A 13 7.65 4.62 14.56
CA ARG A 13 7.56 5.22 13.22
C ARG A 13 6.10 5.24 12.77
N ILE A 14 5.71 6.33 12.11
CA ILE A 14 4.52 6.39 11.25
C ILE A 14 5.04 6.36 9.81
N SER A 15 4.50 5.45 9.01
CA SER A 15 4.90 5.27 7.62
C SER A 15 3.98 6.03 6.67
N ASP A 16 2.71 6.13 7.01
CA ASP A 16 1.69 6.72 6.15
C ASP A 16 0.45 7.16 6.95
N LEU A 17 -0.32 8.09 6.39
CA LEU A 17 -1.52 8.70 6.95
C LEU A 17 -2.56 8.90 5.84
N GLY A 18 -3.78 8.41 6.06
CA GLY A 18 -4.85 8.47 5.07
C GLY A 18 -6.18 8.85 5.68
N LEU A 19 -6.95 9.68 4.98
CA LEU A 19 -8.31 10.00 5.34
C LEU A 19 -9.28 8.96 4.77
N ALA A 20 -10.26 8.56 5.57
CA ALA A 20 -11.35 7.69 5.16
C ALA A 20 -12.69 8.27 5.66
N PRO A 21 -13.83 7.85 5.09
CA PRO A 21 -15.13 8.21 5.62
C PRO A 21 -15.23 7.89 7.12
N GLY A 22 -15.42 8.92 7.95
CA GLY A 22 -15.61 8.78 9.38
C GLY A 22 -14.35 8.52 10.21
N ARG A 23 -13.15 8.46 9.61
CA ARG A 23 -11.90 8.22 10.36
C ARG A 23 -10.63 8.69 9.62
N VAL A 24 -9.60 9.03 10.39
CA VAL A 24 -8.21 9.11 9.91
C VAL A 24 -7.49 7.83 10.31
N LEU A 25 -6.74 7.24 9.39
CA LEU A 25 -5.90 6.09 9.66
C LEU A 25 -4.43 6.47 9.58
N ALA A 26 -3.62 5.93 10.50
CA ALA A 26 -2.17 5.98 10.40
C ALA A 26 -1.61 4.55 10.42
N ALA A 27 -0.69 4.25 9.50
CA ALA A 27 0.09 3.03 9.52
C ALA A 27 1.40 3.28 10.28
N GLY A 28 1.77 2.36 11.17
CA GLY A 28 2.98 2.56 11.97
C GLY A 28 3.52 1.31 12.64
N GLN A 29 4.66 1.49 13.32
CA GLN A 29 5.32 0.44 14.08
C GLN A 29 5.40 0.77 15.57
N SER A 30 5.14 -0.22 16.42
CA SER A 30 5.38 -0.14 17.87
C SER A 30 6.47 -1.11 18.34
N ASN A 31 6.74 -1.06 19.65
CA ASN A 31 7.67 -1.94 20.37
C ASN A 31 7.08 -3.29 20.82
N ASP A 32 5.85 -3.60 20.44
CA ASP A 32 5.14 -4.84 20.79
C ASP A 32 5.52 -6.02 19.87
N ALA A 33 5.18 -7.26 20.23
CA ALA A 33 5.42 -8.46 19.41
C ALA A 33 4.76 -8.37 18.02
N PHE A 34 3.57 -7.78 17.96
CA PHE A 34 2.90 -7.36 16.71
C PHE A 34 3.29 -5.92 16.41
N ARG A 35 4.48 -5.73 15.83
CA ARG A 35 5.04 -4.39 15.63
C ARG A 35 4.23 -3.58 14.64
N SER A 36 3.68 -4.17 13.59
CA SER A 36 2.88 -3.44 12.59
C SER A 36 1.48 -3.15 13.12
N LYS A 37 1.11 -1.86 13.13
CA LYS A 37 -0.14 -1.35 13.69
C LYS A 37 -0.87 -0.47 12.68
N ILE A 38 -2.20 -0.49 12.76
CA ILE A 38 -3.09 0.53 12.20
C ILE A 38 -3.67 1.31 13.38
N PHE A 39 -3.50 2.62 13.37
CA PHE A 39 -4.14 3.53 14.32
C PHE A 39 -5.35 4.15 13.63
N SER A 40 -6.53 4.00 14.23
CA SER A 40 -7.81 4.50 13.71
C SER A 40 -8.36 5.57 14.62
N ILE A 41 -8.51 6.78 14.08
CA ILE A 41 -8.94 7.97 14.80
C ILE A 41 -10.30 8.37 14.24
N PRO A 42 -11.39 8.27 15.00
CA PRO A 42 -12.72 8.71 14.55
C PRO A 42 -12.73 10.18 14.13
N THR A 43 -13.55 10.53 13.14
CA THR A 43 -13.85 11.92 12.78
C THR A 43 -15.31 12.25 13.12
N PRO A 44 -15.64 13.46 13.64
CA PRO A 44 -14.72 14.56 13.92
C PRO A 44 -13.72 14.17 15.02
N ILE A 45 -12.48 14.61 14.88
CA ILE A 45 -11.47 14.22 15.87
C ILE A 45 -11.65 15.07 17.14
N GLU A 46 -11.57 14.41 18.28
CA GLU A 46 -11.79 15.03 19.59
C GLU A 46 -10.46 15.25 20.30
N HIS A 47 -10.34 16.38 21.00
CA HIS A 47 -9.15 16.68 21.79
C HIS A 47 -8.99 15.66 22.93
N ASP A 48 -7.77 15.18 23.13
CA ASP A 48 -7.37 14.24 24.18
C ASP A 48 -8.01 12.84 24.08
N SER A 49 -8.63 12.54 22.93
CA SER A 49 -8.99 11.17 22.58
C SER A 49 -7.75 10.31 22.29
N THR A 50 -7.93 8.98 22.40
CA THR A 50 -6.92 7.98 22.04
C THR A 50 -7.37 7.23 20.78
N ALA A 51 -6.44 6.98 19.86
CA ALA A 51 -6.72 6.17 18.69
C ALA A 51 -7.09 4.72 19.06
N GLN A 52 -7.97 4.10 18.27
CA GLN A 52 -8.13 2.65 18.29
C GLN A 52 -6.91 2.02 17.61
N ILE A 53 -6.38 0.94 18.17
CA ILE A 53 -5.14 0.32 17.72
C ILE A 53 -5.45 -1.10 17.24
N TYR A 54 -5.14 -1.40 15.99
CA TYR A 54 -5.26 -2.73 15.43
C TYR A 54 -3.87 -3.30 15.12
N SER A 55 -3.65 -4.55 15.53
CA SER A 55 -2.41 -5.28 15.22
C SER A 55 -2.59 -6.00 13.89
N THR A 56 -1.66 -5.83 12.96
CA THR A 56 -1.77 -6.47 11.65
C THR A 56 -0.90 -7.72 11.57
N ASP A 57 -1.42 -8.75 10.92
CA ASP A 57 -0.66 -9.94 10.54
C ASP A 57 -0.81 -10.17 9.02
N THR A 58 0.29 -10.37 8.31
CA THR A 58 0.28 -10.51 6.85
C THR A 58 0.99 -11.79 6.44
N TYR A 59 0.38 -12.58 5.56
CA TYR A 59 1.05 -13.75 5.03
C TYR A 59 2.04 -13.37 3.93
N HIS A 60 3.31 -13.52 4.20
CA HIS A 60 4.35 -13.25 3.23
C HIS A 60 4.54 -14.46 2.31
N VAL A 61 3.99 -14.36 1.10
CA VAL A 61 3.96 -15.45 0.12
C VAL A 61 5.36 -16.00 -0.17
N ALA A 62 6.36 -15.13 -0.29
CA ALA A 62 7.74 -15.55 -0.56
C ALA A 62 8.37 -16.37 0.57
N HIS A 63 7.94 -16.18 1.82
CA HIS A 63 8.42 -16.93 2.99
C HIS A 63 7.46 -18.05 3.44
N GLY A 64 6.26 -18.13 2.86
CA GLY A 64 5.26 -19.13 3.21
C GLY A 64 4.77 -19.05 4.67
N ARG A 65 4.86 -17.88 5.32
CA ARG A 65 4.50 -17.70 6.74
C ARG A 65 3.84 -16.35 7.01
N TRP A 66 3.13 -16.31 8.13
CA TRP A 66 2.59 -15.09 8.72
C TRP A 66 3.69 -14.23 9.34
N GLU A 67 3.62 -12.92 9.09
CA GLU A 67 4.59 -11.92 9.55
C GLU A 67 3.88 -10.78 10.28
N THR A 68 4.20 -10.64 11.57
CA THR A 68 3.61 -9.63 12.48
C THR A 68 4.45 -8.35 12.60
N ARG A 69 5.65 -8.37 12.00
CA ARG A 69 6.67 -7.30 12.15
C ARG A 69 6.85 -6.44 10.91
N ALA A 70 6.42 -6.94 9.74
CA ALA A 70 6.62 -6.25 8.48
C ALA A 70 5.85 -4.92 8.49
N PRO A 71 6.52 -3.76 8.36
CA PRO A 71 5.82 -2.49 8.34
C PRO A 71 5.05 -2.30 7.04
N ILE A 72 3.80 -1.87 7.16
CA ILE A 72 3.11 -1.15 6.09
C ILE A 72 3.99 0.06 5.72
N GLN A 73 4.22 0.31 4.43
CA GLN A 73 4.99 1.46 3.94
C GLN A 73 4.07 2.57 3.45
N SER A 74 3.04 2.22 2.69
CA SER A 74 2.00 3.11 2.18
C SER A 74 0.71 2.30 1.99
N PHE A 75 -0.45 2.95 2.04
CA PHE A 75 -1.74 2.32 1.88
C PHE A 75 -2.74 3.21 1.13
N ILE A 76 -3.75 2.55 0.58
CA ILE A 76 -4.97 3.20 0.09
C ILE A 76 -6.19 2.62 0.80
N MET A 77 -7.23 3.45 0.86
CA MET A 77 -8.54 3.06 1.37
C MET A 77 -9.43 2.63 0.22
N THR A 78 -10.17 1.54 0.41
CA THR A 78 -11.14 1.06 -0.56
C THR A 78 -12.38 0.54 0.14
N GLU A 79 -13.49 0.51 -0.58
CA GLU A 79 -14.72 -0.14 -0.14
C GLU A 79 -15.04 -1.31 -1.08
N GLN A 80 -15.56 -2.39 -0.52
CA GLN A 80 -16.06 -3.53 -1.29
C GLN A 80 -17.34 -4.05 -0.64
N ALA A 81 -18.43 -4.08 -1.40
CA ALA A 81 -19.76 -4.51 -0.93
C ALA A 81 -20.18 -3.83 0.39
N GLY A 82 -19.98 -2.51 0.49
CA GLY A 82 -20.31 -1.71 1.68
C GLY A 82 -19.36 -1.88 2.87
N LYS A 83 -18.30 -2.68 2.74
CA LYS A 83 -17.32 -2.92 3.81
C LYS A 83 -16.02 -2.15 3.54
N PRO A 84 -15.48 -1.42 4.53
CA PRO A 84 -14.22 -0.70 4.38
C PRO A 84 -13.03 -1.64 4.48
N TYR A 85 -12.04 -1.42 3.62
CA TYR A 85 -10.77 -2.13 3.61
C TYR A 85 -9.60 -1.13 3.48
N MET A 86 -8.48 -1.47 4.08
CA MET A 86 -7.18 -0.86 3.78
C MET A 86 -6.39 -1.82 2.89
N VAL A 87 -5.82 -1.31 1.80
CA VAL A 87 -4.86 -2.07 0.97
C VAL A 87 -3.49 -1.44 1.20
N GLY A 88 -2.60 -2.17 1.89
CA GLY A 88 -1.28 -1.70 2.28
C GLY A 88 -0.16 -2.44 1.58
N SER A 89 0.90 -1.72 1.23
CA SER A 89 2.16 -2.29 0.77
C SER A 89 3.12 -2.54 1.93
N PHE A 90 3.87 -3.63 1.87
CA PHE A 90 4.84 -4.00 2.90
C PHE A 90 6.26 -3.91 2.39
N ALA A 91 7.20 -3.64 3.29
CA ALA A 91 8.63 -3.55 2.96
C ALA A 91 9.19 -4.80 2.24
N CYS A 92 8.59 -5.98 2.49
CA CYS A 92 8.99 -7.26 1.91
C CYS A 92 8.26 -7.65 0.61
N THR A 93 7.49 -6.73 0.01
CA THR A 93 6.77 -6.85 -1.28
C THR A 93 5.39 -7.53 -1.37
N PRO A 94 4.74 -8.07 -0.32
CA PRO A 94 3.31 -8.30 -0.44
C PRO A 94 2.58 -6.95 -0.37
N ILE A 95 1.57 -6.81 -1.20
CA ILE A 95 0.46 -5.88 -1.00
C ILE A 95 -0.66 -6.72 -0.42
N ALA A 96 -1.24 -6.27 0.69
CA ALA A 96 -2.28 -7.00 1.39
C ALA A 96 -3.50 -6.12 1.69
N LYS A 97 -4.67 -6.75 1.67
CA LYS A 97 -5.97 -6.16 1.96
C LYS A 97 -6.39 -6.52 3.39
N PHE A 98 -6.77 -5.53 4.19
CA PHE A 98 -7.19 -5.66 5.59
C PHE A 98 -8.64 -5.21 5.75
N PRO A 99 -9.54 -6.04 6.30
CA PRO A 99 -10.88 -5.60 6.67
C PRO A 99 -10.81 -4.59 7.82
N LEU A 100 -11.62 -3.54 7.76
CA LEU A 100 -11.69 -2.48 8.79
C LEU A 100 -13.09 -2.30 9.40
N GLY A 101 -14.01 -3.20 9.08
CA GLY A 101 -15.36 -3.22 9.63
C GLY A 101 -15.40 -3.89 11.00
N ASN A 102 -16.16 -3.31 11.93
CA ASN A 102 -16.49 -3.89 13.24
C ASN A 102 -15.28 -4.41 14.03
N LEU A 103 -14.20 -3.62 14.09
CA LEU A 103 -12.99 -3.96 14.84
C LEU A 103 -13.02 -3.34 16.23
N ASP A 104 -12.81 -4.16 17.25
CA ASP A 104 -12.57 -3.68 18.61
C ASP A 104 -11.17 -3.09 18.77
N ASN A 105 -11.00 -2.19 19.72
CA ASN A 105 -9.67 -1.70 20.08
C ASN A 105 -8.79 -2.86 20.58
N GLY A 106 -7.57 -2.97 20.04
CA GLY A 106 -6.66 -4.08 20.31
C GLY A 106 -6.84 -5.30 19.40
N ALA A 107 -7.80 -5.27 18.45
CA ALA A 107 -8.04 -6.38 17.54
C ALA A 107 -6.79 -6.77 16.74
N LYS A 108 -6.69 -8.07 16.43
CA LYS A 108 -5.71 -8.60 15.48
C LYS A 108 -6.40 -8.79 14.13
N VAL A 109 -5.92 -8.07 13.11
CA VAL A 109 -6.48 -8.09 11.76
C VAL A 109 -5.54 -8.86 10.86
N LYS A 110 -6.07 -9.90 10.22
CA LYS A 110 -5.33 -10.66 9.22
C LYS A 110 -5.49 -10.01 7.86
N GLY A 111 -4.35 -9.74 7.23
CA GLY A 111 -4.25 -9.27 5.87
C GLY A 111 -4.31 -10.42 4.89
N THR A 112 -4.99 -10.18 3.79
CA THR A 112 -5.07 -11.06 2.64
C THR A 112 -4.07 -10.57 1.59
N SER A 113 -3.06 -11.37 1.25
CA SER A 113 -2.10 -11.00 0.20
C SER A 113 -2.77 -11.01 -1.18
N VAL A 114 -2.69 -9.89 -1.89
CA VAL A 114 -3.40 -9.66 -3.16
C VAL A 114 -2.46 -9.46 -4.35
N LEU A 115 -1.26 -8.92 -4.12
CA LEU A 115 -0.26 -8.70 -5.15
C LEU A 115 1.15 -8.89 -4.59
N GLU A 116 2.02 -9.55 -5.35
CA GLU A 116 3.43 -9.82 -5.06
C GLU A 116 4.30 -9.28 -6.21
N LEU A 117 5.07 -8.23 -5.91
CA LEU A 117 6.01 -7.64 -6.88
C LEU A 117 7.26 -8.51 -7.07
N GLY A 118 7.59 -9.34 -6.08
CA GLY A 118 8.71 -10.26 -6.07
C GLY A 118 9.99 -9.66 -5.50
N SER A 119 10.91 -10.56 -5.12
CA SER A 119 12.19 -10.24 -4.49
C SER A 119 12.99 -9.15 -5.22
N GLY A 120 13.61 -8.29 -4.43
CA GLY A 120 14.42 -7.17 -4.91
C GLY A 120 13.66 -5.86 -5.02
N ASN A 121 12.35 -5.84 -4.77
CA ASN A 121 11.53 -4.63 -4.76
C ASN A 121 11.28 -4.16 -3.32
N ARG A 122 11.00 -2.88 -3.17
CA ARG A 122 10.57 -2.24 -1.93
C ARG A 122 9.49 -1.24 -2.31
N PRO A 123 8.20 -1.52 -2.04
CA PRO A 123 7.14 -0.55 -2.25
C PRO A 123 7.42 0.72 -1.47
N LEU A 124 7.13 1.86 -2.09
CA LEU A 124 7.33 3.19 -1.53
C LEU A 124 6.00 3.91 -1.37
N ASP A 125 5.15 3.85 -2.39
CA ASP A 125 3.88 4.55 -2.38
C ASP A 125 2.79 3.83 -3.19
N MET A 126 1.54 4.19 -2.95
CA MET A 126 0.35 3.62 -3.56
C MET A 126 -0.71 4.69 -3.77
N PHE A 127 -1.34 4.67 -4.93
CA PHE A 127 -2.50 5.51 -5.21
C PHE A 127 -3.42 4.82 -6.20
N THR A 128 -4.64 5.34 -6.37
CA THR A 128 -5.61 4.83 -7.34
C THR A 128 -5.96 5.89 -8.37
N TYR A 129 -6.36 5.44 -9.56
CA TYR A 129 -6.90 6.32 -10.59
C TYR A 129 -7.84 5.57 -11.54
N SER A 130 -8.66 6.33 -12.28
CA SER A 130 -9.64 5.77 -13.21
C SER A 130 -9.19 5.95 -14.65
N SER A 131 -9.19 4.88 -15.44
CA SER A 131 -8.86 4.93 -16.87
C SER A 131 -9.47 3.75 -17.61
N GLY A 132 -10.03 4.01 -18.80
CA GLY A 132 -10.60 2.96 -19.66
C GLY A 132 -11.72 2.17 -19.00
N GLY A 133 -12.56 2.82 -18.19
CA GLY A 133 -13.66 2.16 -17.46
C GLY A 133 -13.21 1.27 -16.27
N LYS A 134 -11.92 1.29 -15.91
CA LYS A 134 -11.37 0.52 -14.81
C LYS A 134 -10.87 1.44 -13.69
N GLN A 135 -10.88 0.92 -12.47
CA GLN A 135 -10.13 1.49 -11.35
C GLN A 135 -8.80 0.78 -11.24
N TRP A 136 -7.70 1.52 -11.26
CA TRP A 136 -6.35 0.97 -11.20
C TRP A 136 -5.75 1.27 -9.85
N LEU A 137 -5.16 0.26 -9.23
CA LEU A 137 -4.19 0.44 -8.15
C LEU A 137 -2.81 0.61 -8.78
N VAL A 138 -2.10 1.67 -8.44
CA VAL A 138 -0.68 1.86 -8.74
C VAL A 138 0.12 1.55 -7.49
N THR A 139 1.20 0.80 -7.64
CA THR A 139 2.24 0.65 -6.61
C THR A 139 3.57 1.13 -7.16
N HIS A 140 4.08 2.20 -6.57
CA HIS A 140 5.41 2.72 -6.81
C HIS A 140 6.42 2.00 -5.93
N THR A 141 7.57 1.67 -6.50
CA THR A 141 8.55 0.84 -5.84
C THR A 141 9.97 1.19 -6.26
N MET A 142 10.89 1.04 -5.31
CA MET A 142 12.33 1.02 -5.59
C MET A 142 12.83 -0.43 -5.60
N ARG A 143 13.58 -0.76 -6.63
CA ARG A 143 14.23 -2.05 -6.79
C ARG A 143 15.71 -1.95 -6.40
N PHE A 144 16.16 -2.76 -5.45
CA PHE A 144 17.53 -2.77 -4.94
C PHE A 144 18.43 -3.86 -5.55
N HIS A 145 17.85 -4.79 -6.31
CA HIS A 145 18.59 -5.69 -7.21
C HIS A 145 18.79 -5.01 -8.59
N LYS A 146 19.51 -5.65 -9.54
CA LYS A 146 19.65 -5.18 -10.96
C LYS A 146 18.31 -4.88 -11.64
N PRO A 147 18.02 -3.66 -12.15
CA PRO A 147 16.75 -3.30 -12.79
C PRO A 147 16.26 -4.34 -13.82
N PHE A 148 14.94 -4.47 -13.99
CA PHE A 148 14.39 -5.31 -15.06
C PHE A 148 14.73 -4.72 -16.43
N GLU A 149 14.82 -5.57 -17.46
CA GLU A 149 15.13 -5.10 -18.82
C GLU A 149 14.10 -4.08 -19.33
N TYR A 150 12.83 -4.24 -18.96
CA TYR A 150 11.74 -3.33 -19.30
C TYR A 150 11.59 -2.12 -18.35
N THR A 151 12.42 -2.01 -17.30
CA THR A 151 12.43 -0.86 -16.37
C THR A 151 13.85 -0.30 -16.29
N PRO A 152 14.22 0.72 -17.09
CA PRO A 152 15.60 1.23 -17.12
C PRO A 152 16.04 1.94 -15.81
N SER A 153 15.15 2.04 -14.82
CA SER A 153 15.37 2.72 -13.54
C SER A 153 15.14 1.79 -12.36
N LYS A 154 15.86 2.04 -11.25
CA LYS A 154 15.58 1.41 -9.96
C LYS A 154 14.21 1.80 -9.40
N TYR A 155 13.75 3.01 -9.68
CA TYR A 155 12.38 3.44 -9.37
C TYR A 155 11.46 3.15 -10.55
N TRP A 156 10.40 2.40 -10.26
CA TRP A 156 9.41 1.99 -11.24
C TRP A 156 8.05 1.82 -10.55
N ALA A 157 7.00 1.62 -11.34
CA ALA A 157 5.67 1.37 -10.81
C ALA A 157 4.94 0.31 -11.64
N ALA A 158 4.04 -0.40 -10.99
CA ALA A 158 3.09 -1.30 -11.64
C ALA A 158 1.67 -0.87 -11.31
N ARG A 159 0.74 -1.12 -12.23
CA ARG A 159 -0.70 -1.03 -11.99
C ARG A 159 -1.38 -2.39 -12.12
N ILE A 160 -2.47 -2.57 -11.39
CA ILE A 160 -3.38 -3.71 -11.51
C ILE A 160 -4.82 -3.21 -11.36
N ASP A 161 -5.74 -3.82 -12.11
CA ASP A 161 -7.17 -3.53 -12.01
C ASP A 161 -7.67 -3.89 -10.60
N MET A 162 -8.31 -2.94 -9.91
CA MET A 162 -8.81 -3.11 -8.54
C MET A 162 -9.80 -4.28 -8.40
N LYS A 163 -10.45 -4.73 -9.48
CA LYS A 163 -11.28 -5.94 -9.43
C LYS A 163 -10.50 -7.20 -8.98
N HIS A 164 -9.21 -7.27 -9.30
CA HIS A 164 -8.34 -8.37 -8.90
C HIS A 164 -8.00 -8.33 -7.41
N ILE A 165 -7.97 -7.12 -6.84
CA ILE A 165 -7.82 -6.89 -5.40
C ILE A 165 -9.14 -7.23 -4.67
N ALA A 166 -10.28 -6.87 -5.27
CA ALA A 166 -11.60 -7.16 -4.72
C ALA A 166 -11.93 -8.67 -4.69
N ALA A 167 -11.60 -9.42 -5.75
CA ALA A 167 -11.95 -10.84 -5.89
C ALA A 167 -11.28 -11.77 -4.84
N SER A 168 -10.29 -11.27 -4.10
CA SER A 168 -9.70 -12.01 -2.98
C SER A 168 -10.68 -12.10 -1.80
N GLY A 169 -11.35 -13.25 -1.65
CA GLY A 169 -12.10 -13.58 -0.43
C GLY A 169 -11.16 -13.72 0.77
N GLU A 170 -11.67 -13.46 1.97
CA GLU A 170 -10.91 -13.43 3.24
C GLU A 170 -10.13 -14.74 3.51
N ASP A 171 -10.62 -15.87 3.00
CA ASP A 171 -10.04 -17.21 3.26
C ASP A 171 -9.11 -17.78 2.17
N ASN A 172 -9.07 -17.22 0.94
CA ASN A 172 -8.59 -17.97 -0.24
C ASN A 172 -7.21 -17.61 -0.80
N THR A 173 -6.51 -16.58 -0.29
CA THR A 173 -5.65 -15.80 -1.20
C THR A 173 -4.21 -15.59 -0.76
N ASN A 174 -3.83 -16.04 0.43
CA ASN A 174 -2.45 -15.90 0.89
C ASN A 174 -1.41 -16.68 0.05
N LYS A 175 -1.81 -17.71 -0.69
CA LYS A 175 -0.93 -18.43 -1.63
C LYS A 175 -1.17 -18.12 -3.11
N GLN A 176 -2.27 -17.43 -3.43
CA GLN A 176 -2.74 -17.18 -4.80
C GLN A 176 -2.67 -15.71 -5.20
N ALA A 177 -1.95 -14.88 -4.45
CA ALA A 177 -1.74 -13.48 -4.79
C ALA A 177 -1.24 -13.33 -6.24
N TYR A 178 -1.74 -12.30 -6.94
CA TYR A 178 -1.26 -11.98 -8.27
C TYR A 178 0.23 -11.73 -8.22
N ARG A 179 0.99 -12.28 -9.16
CA ARG A 179 2.45 -12.18 -9.15
C ARG A 179 2.95 -11.56 -10.41
N ARG A 180 3.75 -10.51 -10.27
CA ARG A 180 4.34 -9.79 -11.41
C ARG A 180 5.35 -10.67 -12.14
N ASN A 181 5.16 -10.82 -13.45
CA ASN A 181 6.11 -11.48 -14.35
C ASN A 181 7.43 -10.67 -14.48
N LYS A 182 8.59 -11.34 -14.51
CA LYS A 182 9.92 -10.72 -14.62
C LYS A 182 10.44 -10.50 -16.03
N THR A 183 9.76 -11.04 -17.03
CA THR A 183 10.23 -10.99 -18.42
C THR A 183 9.37 -10.09 -19.30
N VAL A 184 8.18 -9.68 -18.86
CA VAL A 184 7.26 -8.84 -19.64
C VAL A 184 6.73 -7.66 -18.82
N ALA A 185 6.61 -6.50 -19.46
CA ALA A 185 6.08 -5.28 -18.86
C ALA A 185 4.55 -5.29 -18.71
N LYS A 186 3.85 -5.97 -19.62
CA LYS A 186 2.39 -6.16 -19.57
C LYS A 186 2.13 -7.65 -19.40
N ASP A 187 1.90 -8.06 -18.16
CA ASP A 187 1.60 -9.44 -17.83
C ASP A 187 0.17 -9.79 -18.30
N PRO A 188 -0.03 -10.89 -19.06
CA PRO A 188 -1.37 -11.37 -19.39
C PRO A 188 -2.30 -11.57 -18.20
N LYS A 189 -1.75 -11.73 -16.98
CA LYS A 189 -2.51 -11.83 -15.72
C LYS A 189 -3.01 -10.49 -15.17
N GLY A 190 -2.73 -9.37 -15.85
CA GLY A 190 -3.33 -8.06 -15.59
C GLY A 190 -2.47 -7.06 -14.82
N ILE A 191 -1.18 -7.38 -14.58
CA ILE A 191 -0.22 -6.44 -13.98
C ILE A 191 0.53 -5.74 -15.11
N GLU A 192 0.54 -4.41 -15.09
CA GLU A 192 1.15 -3.59 -16.14
C GLU A 192 2.15 -2.60 -15.55
N VAL A 193 3.35 -2.51 -16.14
CA VAL A 193 4.32 -1.47 -15.80
C VAL A 193 3.81 -0.11 -16.24
N VAL A 194 3.99 0.90 -15.38
CA VAL A 194 3.61 2.28 -15.65
C VAL A 194 4.87 3.06 -16.04
N GLU A 195 5.22 3.02 -17.32
CA GLU A 195 6.44 3.64 -17.86
C GLU A 195 6.53 5.14 -17.55
N ALA A 196 5.38 5.82 -17.55
CA ALA A 196 5.27 7.24 -17.23
C ALA A 196 5.77 7.60 -15.81
N LEU A 197 6.00 6.62 -14.93
CA LEU A 197 6.51 6.80 -13.56
C LEU A 197 7.96 6.31 -13.38
N HIS A 198 8.61 5.85 -14.44
CA HIS A 198 10.04 5.47 -14.36
C HIS A 198 10.89 6.64 -13.88
N GLY A 199 11.87 6.34 -13.02
CA GLY A 199 12.82 7.32 -12.49
C GLY A 199 12.26 8.27 -11.43
N ALA A 200 10.95 8.27 -11.17
CA ALA A 200 10.36 9.11 -10.14
C ALA A 200 10.74 8.60 -8.74
N VAL A 201 11.27 9.47 -7.89
CA VAL A 201 11.64 9.15 -6.51
C VAL A 201 10.43 9.17 -5.57
N GLN A 202 9.39 9.92 -5.92
CA GLN A 202 8.08 9.97 -5.28
C GLN A 202 7.01 10.22 -6.34
N VAL A 203 5.79 9.72 -6.08
CA VAL A 203 4.65 9.85 -6.98
C VAL A 203 3.37 9.98 -6.16
N ASP A 204 2.37 10.68 -6.67
CA ASP A 204 1.00 10.62 -6.17
C ASP A 204 -0.01 10.84 -7.30
N GLY A 205 -1.24 10.39 -7.10
CA GLY A 205 -2.35 10.61 -8.02
C GLY A 205 -2.68 12.10 -8.15
N TYR A 206 -2.96 12.54 -9.38
CA TYR A 206 -3.37 13.91 -9.66
C TYR A 206 -4.53 13.93 -10.65
N GLY A 207 -5.66 14.50 -10.22
CA GLY A 207 -6.88 14.49 -11.03
C GLY A 207 -7.36 13.07 -11.35
N LYS A 208 -7.91 12.87 -12.55
CA LYS A 208 -8.56 11.59 -12.93
C LYS A 208 -7.61 10.56 -13.55
N GLN A 209 -6.63 11.02 -14.32
CA GLN A 209 -5.73 10.18 -15.13
C GLN A 209 -4.33 10.77 -15.26
N GLN A 210 -3.85 11.45 -14.22
CA GLN A 210 -2.51 11.99 -14.16
C GLN A 210 -1.87 11.61 -12.82
N ALA A 211 -0.56 11.76 -12.76
CA ALA A 211 0.20 11.70 -11.53
C ALA A 211 1.10 12.92 -11.44
N VAL A 212 1.33 13.38 -10.21
CA VAL A 212 2.44 14.27 -9.90
C VAL A 212 3.62 13.40 -9.51
N VAL A 213 4.80 13.71 -10.06
CA VAL A 213 6.02 12.95 -9.82
C VAL A 213 7.16 13.88 -9.42
N LEU A 214 8.03 13.39 -8.54
CA LEU A 214 9.28 14.04 -8.21
C LEU A 214 10.42 13.25 -8.87
N ARG A 215 11.24 13.89 -9.69
CA ARG A 215 12.34 13.27 -10.44
C ARG A 215 13.64 14.04 -10.31
N GLU A 216 14.74 13.31 -10.28
CA GLU A 216 16.06 13.93 -10.35
C GLU A 216 16.44 14.18 -11.81
N ALA A 217 16.75 15.42 -12.14
CA ALA A 217 17.27 15.82 -13.45
C ALA A 217 18.28 16.95 -13.28
N LYS A 218 19.46 16.80 -13.92
CA LYS A 218 20.57 17.77 -13.88
C LYS A 218 21.00 18.14 -12.44
N GLY A 219 21.00 17.17 -11.52
CA GLY A 219 21.43 17.36 -10.13
C GLY A 219 20.41 18.08 -9.22
N ALA A 220 19.15 18.24 -9.67
CA ALA A 220 18.08 18.82 -8.87
C ALA A 220 16.81 17.96 -8.94
N LEU A 221 15.93 18.11 -7.95
CA LEU A 221 14.60 17.48 -7.95
C LEU A 221 13.59 18.40 -8.63
N HIS A 222 12.83 17.85 -9.58
CA HIS A 222 11.80 18.53 -10.34
C HIS A 222 10.46 17.89 -10.08
N LEU A 223 9.44 18.73 -9.90
CA LEU A 223 8.04 18.31 -9.82
C LEU A 223 7.43 18.37 -11.22
N GLU A 224 6.88 17.25 -11.68
CA GLU A 224 6.30 17.11 -13.02
C GLU A 224 4.90 16.52 -12.92
N VAL A 225 4.02 16.87 -13.87
CA VAL A 225 2.73 16.20 -14.06
C VAL A 225 2.84 15.30 -15.28
N VAL A 226 2.51 14.02 -15.13
CA VAL A 226 2.53 13.03 -16.21
C VAL A 226 1.14 12.46 -16.44
N LYS A 227 0.84 12.11 -17.69
CA LYS A 227 -0.40 11.40 -18.04
C LYS A 227 -0.22 9.90 -17.76
N LEU A 228 -1.21 9.31 -17.10
CA LEU A 228 -1.24 7.89 -16.82
C LEU A 228 -1.91 7.11 -17.98
N PRO A 229 -1.50 5.85 -18.22
CA PRO A 229 -2.08 5.02 -19.28
C PRO A 229 -3.52 4.56 -18.98
#